data_AF-A0A1Y2DFM6-F1
#
_entry.id   AF-A0A1Y2DFM6-F1
#
_cell.length_a   1.000
_cell.length_b   1.000
_cell.length_c   1.000
_cell.angle_alpha   90.00
_cell.angle_beta   90.00
_cell.angle_gamma   90.00
#
_symmetry.space_group_name_H-M   'P 1'
#
loop_
_entity.id
_entity.type
_entity.pdbx_description
1 polymer ?
#
loop_
_entity_poly.entity_id
_entity_poly.type
_entity_poly.pdbx_seq_one_letter_code
_entity_poly.pdbx_strand_id
1 'polypeptide(L)'
;NAVSDKQIANAVISWQNDTSKVSKWMDTATSFTGHEFTRRATIALNAEIDELNHKKILDIAMGQMPMVQEANSVLETQGTFQDVVNVLRVMVTDGPDTAQDSVNAINQNRCVNVLPNIDKYFAAAGSPMVKATRPTGCLEIE
;
A
#
# COMPACT_ATOMS: atom_id res chain seq x y z
N ASN A 1 0.63 10.00 -25.11
CA ASN A 1 1.59 10.61 -24.18
C ASN A 1 2.27 9.50 -23.40
N ALA A 2 3.54 9.23 -23.69
CA ALA A 2 4.33 8.26 -22.93
C ALA A 2 4.74 8.88 -21.58
N VAL A 3 4.77 8.07 -20.52
CA VAL A 3 5.32 8.46 -19.21
C VAL A 3 6.84 8.53 -19.33
N SER A 4 7.48 9.58 -18.82
CA SER A 4 8.95 9.71 -18.84
C SER A 4 9.64 8.88 -17.76
N ASP A 5 10.91 8.52 -17.98
CA ASP A 5 11.74 7.80 -17.01
C ASP A 5 11.80 8.51 -15.64
N LYS A 6 11.83 9.85 -15.65
CA LYS A 6 11.76 10.66 -14.41
C LYS A 6 10.44 10.46 -13.68
N GLN A 7 9.31 10.39 -14.40
CA GLN A 7 8.01 10.13 -13.78
C GLN A 7 7.94 8.70 -13.23
N ILE A 8 8.52 7.72 -13.92
CA ILE A 8 8.62 6.33 -13.45
C ILE A 8 9.43 6.27 -12.15
N ALA A 9 10.64 6.83 -12.13
CA ALA A 9 11.50 6.85 -10.95
C ALA A 9 10.85 7.58 -9.76
N ASN A 10 10.20 8.72 -10.01
CA ASN A 10 9.45 9.44 -8.99
C ASN A 10 8.27 8.62 -8.45
N ALA A 11 7.53 7.93 -9.30
CA ALA A 11 6.43 7.08 -8.88
C ALA A 11 6.91 5.93 -7.98
N VAL A 12 8.03 5.27 -8.32
CA VAL A 12 8.62 4.22 -7.47
C VAL A 12 9.01 4.76 -6.09
N ILE A 13 9.73 5.88 -6.03
CA ILE A 13 10.21 6.45 -4.76
C ILE A 13 9.02 6.94 -3.91
N SER A 14 8.06 7.65 -4.50
CA SER A 14 6.89 8.14 -3.77
C SER A 14 6.04 6.98 -3.25
N TRP A 15 5.83 5.95 -4.08
CA TRP A 15 5.09 4.75 -3.65
C TRP A 15 5.80 4.04 -2.49
N GLN A 16 7.14 3.91 -2.53
CA GLN A 16 7.88 3.38 -1.39
C GLN A 16 7.65 4.22 -0.12
N ASN A 17 7.68 5.55 -0.22
CA ASN A 17 7.44 6.43 0.91
C ASN A 17 6.02 6.29 1.48
N ASP A 18 5.01 6.09 0.64
CA ASP A 18 3.63 5.88 1.10
C ASP A 18 3.46 4.53 1.78
N THR A 19 4.09 3.48 1.25
CA THR A 19 4.11 2.17 1.94
C THR A 19 4.72 2.29 3.34
N SER A 20 5.74 3.14 3.52
CA SER A 20 6.34 3.42 4.83
C SER A 20 5.36 4.11 5.79
N LYS A 21 4.56 5.06 5.31
CA LYS A 21 3.53 5.73 6.12
C LYS A 21 2.45 4.76 6.58
N VAL A 22 1.95 3.92 5.67
CA VAL A 22 0.91 2.91 5.99
C VAL A 22 1.47 1.86 6.95
N SER A 23 2.68 1.36 6.71
CA SER A 23 3.32 0.37 7.59
C SER A 23 3.59 0.90 8.99
N LYS A 24 4.08 2.15 9.10
CA LYS A 24 4.25 2.81 10.40
C LYS A 24 2.93 2.95 11.15
N TRP A 25 1.83 3.22 10.44
CA TRP A 25 0.51 3.25 11.05
C TRP A 25 0.10 1.86 11.55
N MET A 26 0.27 0.82 10.74
CA MET A 26 0.00 -0.57 11.16
C MET A 26 0.76 -0.96 12.43
N ASP A 27 2.02 -0.53 12.56
CA ASP A 27 2.86 -0.84 13.72
C ASP A 27 2.44 -0.11 15.01
N THR A 28 1.63 0.95 14.90
CA THR A 28 1.39 1.87 16.03
C THR A 28 -0.07 2.18 16.31
N ALA A 29 -1.00 1.75 15.45
CA ALA A 29 -2.41 2.16 15.52
C ALA A 29 -3.05 1.90 16.90
N THR A 30 -2.77 0.75 17.52
CA THR A 30 -3.35 0.33 18.80
C THR A 30 -2.85 1.14 20.01
N SER A 31 -1.82 1.97 19.84
CA SER A 31 -1.31 2.86 20.88
C SER A 31 -1.99 4.23 20.94
N PHE A 32 -2.81 4.56 19.93
CA PHE A 32 -3.48 5.85 19.84
C PHE A 32 -4.97 5.74 20.16
N THR A 33 -5.54 6.83 20.68
CA THR A 33 -6.97 6.96 20.98
C THR A 33 -7.49 8.32 20.54
N GLY A 34 -8.82 8.47 20.51
CA GLY A 34 -9.50 9.73 20.23
C GLY A 34 -9.04 10.40 18.94
N HIS A 35 -8.88 11.73 18.97
CA HIS A 35 -8.53 12.52 17.78
C HIS A 35 -7.18 12.17 17.16
N GLU A 36 -6.18 11.76 17.96
CA GLU A 36 -4.86 11.42 17.40
C GLU A 36 -4.92 10.12 16.61
N PHE A 37 -5.75 9.15 17.04
CA PHE A 37 -6.03 7.94 16.25
C PHE A 37 -6.61 8.32 14.89
N THR A 38 -7.73 9.05 14.87
CA THR A 38 -8.42 9.44 13.62
C THR A 38 -7.50 10.24 12.70
N ARG A 39 -6.69 11.16 13.25
CA ARG A 39 -5.72 11.95 12.48
C ARG A 39 -4.68 11.07 11.80
N ARG A 40 -4.11 10.09 12.51
CA ARG A 40 -3.10 9.19 11.95
C ARG A 40 -3.68 8.17 10.99
N ALA A 41 -4.85 7.62 11.28
CA ALA A 41 -5.61 6.78 10.37
C ALA A 41 -5.88 7.51 9.04
N THR A 42 -6.22 8.81 9.10
CA THR A 42 -6.43 9.65 7.91
C THR A 42 -5.16 9.83 7.09
N ILE A 43 -4.00 10.00 7.75
CA ILE A 43 -2.70 10.10 7.05
C ILE A 43 -2.38 8.77 6.33
N ALA A 44 -2.61 7.64 6.99
CA ALA A 44 -2.40 6.32 6.38
C ALA A 44 -3.37 6.07 5.22
N LEU A 45 -4.65 6.41 5.37
CA LEU A 45 -5.64 6.32 4.31
C LEU A 45 -5.25 7.16 3.08
N ASN A 46 -4.79 8.39 3.29
CA ASN A 46 -4.37 9.26 2.19
C ASN A 46 -3.12 8.71 1.49
N ALA A 47 -2.17 8.17 2.25
CA ALA A 47 -0.99 7.50 1.68
C ALA A 47 -1.42 6.29 0.83
N GLU A 48 -2.33 5.45 1.32
CA GLU A 48 -2.84 4.31 0.57
C GLU A 48 -3.56 4.68 -0.72
N ILE A 49 -4.32 5.79 -0.69
CA ILE A 49 -4.95 6.31 -1.90
C ILE A 49 -3.89 6.84 -2.89
N ASP A 50 -2.80 7.42 -2.40
CA ASP A 50 -1.72 7.90 -3.27
C ASP A 50 -0.89 6.75 -3.86
N GLU A 51 -0.76 5.63 -3.14
CA GLU A 51 -0.21 4.38 -3.69
C GLU A 51 -0.95 3.94 -4.97
N LEU A 52 -2.28 4.07 -5.02
CA LEU A 52 -3.08 3.81 -6.24
C LEU A 52 -2.78 4.79 -7.38
N ASN A 53 -2.41 6.04 -7.09
CA ASN A 53 -2.00 6.99 -8.12
C ASN A 53 -0.65 6.60 -8.73
N HIS A 54 0.31 6.19 -7.90
CA HIS A 54 1.60 5.70 -8.36
C HIS A 54 1.46 4.42 -9.17
N LYS A 55 0.59 3.51 -8.75
CA LYS A 55 0.22 2.33 -9.52
C LYS A 55 -0.26 2.70 -10.92
N LYS A 56 -1.21 3.63 -11.04
CA LYS A 56 -1.74 4.07 -12.35
C LYS A 56 -0.66 4.65 -13.26
N ILE A 57 0.29 5.42 -12.71
CA ILE A 57 1.42 5.96 -13.49
C ILE A 57 2.25 4.81 -14.06
N LEU A 58 2.56 3.80 -13.25
CA LEU A 58 3.33 2.65 -13.69
C LEU A 58 2.50 1.75 -14.63
N ASP A 59 1.21 1.56 -14.43
CA ASP A 59 0.35 0.82 -15.37
C ASP A 59 0.40 1.40 -16.79
N ILE A 60 0.39 2.73 -16.93
CA ILE A 60 0.52 3.39 -18.24
C ILE A 60 1.89 3.10 -18.86
N ALA A 61 2.95 3.07 -18.06
CA ALA A 61 4.31 2.88 -18.54
C ALA A 61 4.66 1.42 -18.88
N MET A 62 4.19 0.47 -18.08
CA MET A 62 4.66 -0.93 -18.08
C MET A 62 3.55 -1.97 -17.91
N GLY A 63 2.28 -1.59 -17.97
CA GLY A 63 1.13 -2.50 -17.79
C GLY A 63 1.01 -3.62 -18.82
N GLN A 64 1.80 -3.60 -19.90
CA GLN A 64 1.88 -4.69 -20.88
C GLN A 64 2.94 -5.75 -20.51
N MET A 65 3.76 -5.51 -19.49
CA MET A 65 4.73 -6.50 -19.02
C MET A 65 4.01 -7.63 -18.28
N PRO A 66 4.29 -8.92 -18.57
CA PRO A 66 3.59 -10.03 -17.94
C PRO A 66 3.61 -9.98 -16.41
N MET A 67 4.77 -9.67 -15.81
CA MET A 67 4.91 -9.56 -14.36
C MET A 67 4.02 -8.45 -13.75
N VAL A 68 3.80 -7.35 -14.48
CA VAL A 68 2.93 -6.24 -14.06
C VAL A 68 1.47 -6.64 -14.22
N GLN A 69 1.11 -7.36 -15.28
CA GLN A 69 -0.26 -7.88 -15.46
C GLN A 69 -0.65 -8.87 -14.35
N GLU A 70 0.26 -9.77 -13.98
CA GLU A 70 0.07 -10.69 -12.86
C GLU A 70 -0.10 -9.93 -11.53
N ALA A 71 0.76 -8.95 -11.27
CA ALA A 71 0.66 -8.10 -10.09
C ALA A 71 -0.67 -7.33 -10.06
N ASN A 72 -1.05 -6.74 -11.19
CA ASN A 72 -2.29 -5.99 -11.35
C ASN A 72 -3.54 -6.86 -11.14
N SER A 73 -3.50 -8.12 -11.59
CA SER A 73 -4.60 -9.07 -11.38
C SER A 73 -4.88 -9.25 -9.88
N VAL A 74 -3.84 -9.36 -9.05
CA VAL A 74 -4.01 -9.45 -7.59
C VAL A 74 -4.45 -8.11 -7.00
N LEU A 75 -3.76 -7.02 -7.34
CA LEU A 75 -3.99 -5.72 -6.72
C LEU A 75 -5.37 -5.14 -7.06
N GLU A 76 -5.74 -5.13 -8.34
CA GLU A 76 -6.93 -4.45 -8.83
C GLU A 76 -8.05 -5.41 -9.19
N THR A 77 -7.78 -6.50 -9.92
CA THR A 77 -8.86 -7.40 -10.38
C THR A 77 -9.44 -8.22 -9.23
N GLN A 78 -8.61 -8.70 -8.31
CA GLN A 78 -9.06 -9.40 -7.09
C GLN A 78 -9.46 -8.42 -5.96
N GLY A 79 -9.26 -7.11 -6.14
CA GLY A 79 -9.70 -6.08 -5.19
C GLY A 79 -8.81 -5.89 -3.95
N THR A 80 -7.69 -6.60 -3.82
CA THR A 80 -6.87 -6.60 -2.59
C THR A 80 -6.40 -5.21 -2.18
N PHE A 81 -6.10 -4.31 -3.13
CA PHE A 81 -5.70 -2.95 -2.81
C PHE A 81 -6.87 -2.10 -2.29
N GLN A 82 -8.05 -2.26 -2.90
CA GLN A 82 -9.25 -1.54 -2.51
C GLN A 82 -9.75 -1.99 -1.13
N ASP A 83 -9.53 -3.24 -0.75
CA ASP A 83 -9.87 -3.75 0.57
C ASP A 83 -9.08 -3.03 1.67
N VAL A 84 -7.79 -2.76 1.48
CA VAL A 84 -7.00 -1.98 2.43
C VAL A 84 -7.54 -0.56 2.58
N VAL A 85 -7.85 0.12 1.47
CA VAL A 85 -8.48 1.44 1.47
C VAL A 85 -9.79 1.43 2.26
N ASN A 86 -10.61 0.39 2.06
CA ASN A 86 -11.89 0.25 2.74
C ASN A 86 -11.72 0.08 4.26
N VAL A 87 -10.81 -0.79 4.70
CA VAL A 87 -10.55 -0.98 6.14
C VAL A 87 -9.97 0.29 6.77
N LEU A 88 -9.06 1.00 6.09
CA LEU A 88 -8.53 2.28 6.59
C LEU A 88 -9.63 3.35 6.70
N ARG A 89 -10.61 3.39 5.77
CA ARG A 89 -11.78 4.27 5.88
C ARG A 89 -12.66 3.94 7.08
N VAL A 90 -12.85 2.65 7.35
CA VAL A 90 -13.55 2.20 8.55
C VAL A 90 -12.81 2.66 9.80
N MET A 91 -11.49 2.48 9.89
CA MET A 91 -10.70 2.99 11.04
C MET A 91 -10.86 4.52 11.22
N VAL A 92 -10.87 5.29 10.14
CA VAL A 92 -11.10 6.76 10.22
C VAL A 92 -12.49 7.08 10.77
N THR A 93 -13.50 6.32 10.38
CA THR A 93 -14.92 6.57 10.71
C THR A 93 -15.28 6.09 12.11
N ASP A 94 -14.87 4.87 12.45
CA ASP A 94 -15.26 4.16 13.67
C ASP A 94 -14.28 4.42 14.83
N GLY A 95 -13.08 4.93 14.53
CA GLY A 95 -12.09 5.28 15.53
C GLY A 95 -11.36 4.05 16.12
N PRO A 96 -10.78 4.18 17.32
CA PRO A 96 -9.81 3.21 17.85
C PRO A 96 -10.42 1.87 18.28
N ASP A 97 -11.73 1.76 18.42
CA ASP A 97 -12.39 0.56 18.98
C ASP A 97 -12.17 -0.69 18.11
N THR A 98 -11.99 -0.52 16.79
CA THR A 98 -11.74 -1.62 15.84
C THR A 98 -10.26 -1.72 15.44
N ALA A 99 -9.35 -1.02 16.11
CA ALA A 99 -7.97 -0.86 15.69
C ALA A 99 -7.23 -2.19 15.53
N GLN A 100 -7.34 -3.09 16.51
CA GLN A 100 -6.61 -4.36 16.49
C GLN A 100 -7.08 -5.26 15.34
N ASP A 101 -8.39 -5.44 15.20
CA ASP A 101 -8.97 -6.28 14.14
C ASP A 101 -8.67 -5.72 12.75
N SER A 102 -8.74 -4.39 12.61
CA SER A 102 -8.41 -3.69 11.36
C SER A 102 -6.94 -3.83 10.98
N VAL A 103 -6.02 -3.69 11.94
CA VAL A 103 -4.58 -3.90 11.72
C VAL A 103 -4.31 -5.34 11.30
N ASN A 104 -4.93 -6.32 11.97
CA ASN A 104 -4.77 -7.72 11.62
C ASN A 104 -5.26 -8.00 10.19
N ALA A 105 -6.46 -7.53 9.84
CA ALA A 105 -7.02 -7.68 8.50
C ALA A 105 -6.16 -7.02 7.42
N ILE A 106 -5.68 -5.80 7.67
CA ILE A 106 -4.80 -5.09 6.74
C ILE A 106 -3.47 -5.83 6.59
N ASN A 107 -2.83 -6.28 7.68
CA ASN A 107 -1.56 -6.99 7.60
C ASN A 107 -1.69 -8.31 6.85
N GLN A 108 -2.72 -9.13 7.14
CA GLN A 108 -2.99 -10.39 6.43
C GLN A 108 -3.06 -10.19 4.91
N ASN A 109 -3.72 -9.12 4.47
CA ASN A 109 -3.82 -8.81 3.05
C ASN A 109 -2.54 -8.15 2.50
N ARG A 110 -2.03 -7.11 3.16
CA ARG A 110 -0.89 -6.34 2.64
C ARG A 110 0.38 -7.17 2.55
N CYS A 111 0.66 -7.98 3.56
CA CYS A 111 1.91 -8.74 3.63
C CYS A 111 1.99 -9.81 2.53
N VAL A 112 0.86 -10.45 2.20
CA VAL A 112 0.79 -11.55 1.23
C VAL A 112 0.48 -11.06 -0.19
N ASN A 113 -0.47 -10.14 -0.32
CA ASN A 113 -1.01 -9.75 -1.62
C ASN A 113 -0.48 -8.40 -2.08
N VAL A 114 -0.55 -7.36 -1.24
CA VAL A 114 -0.28 -6.00 -1.72
C VAL A 114 1.22 -5.75 -1.89
N LEU A 115 2.00 -5.79 -0.80
CA LEU A 115 3.41 -5.39 -0.80
C LEU A 115 4.31 -6.24 -1.72
N PRO A 116 4.14 -7.57 -1.83
CA PRO A 116 4.93 -8.36 -2.78
C PRO A 116 4.61 -8.02 -4.24
N ASN A 117 3.35 -7.69 -4.56
CA ASN A 117 2.97 -7.29 -5.91
C ASN A 117 3.42 -5.85 -6.21
N ILE A 118 3.50 -4.95 -5.22
CA ILE A 118 4.17 -3.65 -5.39
C ILE A 118 5.66 -3.82 -5.74
N ASP A 119 6.37 -4.75 -5.10
CA ASP A 119 7.77 -5.01 -5.44
C ASP A 119 7.97 -5.46 -6.89
N LYS A 120 6.98 -6.18 -7.47
CA LYS A 120 7.00 -6.55 -8.89
C LYS A 120 6.92 -5.32 -9.79
N TYR A 121 6.11 -4.32 -9.43
CA TYR A 121 6.09 -3.02 -10.12
C TYR A 121 7.44 -2.31 -10.00
N PHE A 122 8.07 -2.30 -8.82
CA PHE A 122 9.38 -1.68 -8.64
C PHE A 122 10.47 -2.38 -9.46
N ALA A 123 10.44 -3.72 -9.52
CA ALA A 123 11.35 -4.49 -10.36
C ALA A 123 11.13 -4.21 -11.86
N ALA A 124 9.88 -4.18 -12.32
CA ALA A 124 9.53 -3.85 -13.70
C ALA A 124 9.94 -2.41 -14.08
N ALA A 125 9.91 -1.49 -13.12
CA ALA A 125 10.39 -0.11 -13.26
C ALA A 125 11.93 0.01 -13.23
N GLY A 126 12.68 -1.09 -13.24
CA GLY A 126 14.14 -1.09 -13.21
C GLY A 126 14.76 -0.85 -11.82
N SER A 127 13.96 -0.96 -10.75
CA SER A 127 14.37 -0.75 -9.36
C SER A 127 14.22 -2.02 -8.50
N PRO A 128 14.84 -3.16 -8.87
CA PRO A 128 14.62 -4.46 -8.19
C PRO A 128 15.10 -4.50 -6.73
N MET A 129 16.01 -3.59 -6.37
CA MET A 129 16.52 -3.44 -5.00
C MET A 129 15.62 -2.57 -4.12
N VAL A 130 14.71 -1.81 -4.71
CA VAL A 130 13.69 -1.05 -3.97
C VAL A 130 12.56 -2.01 -3.61
N LYS A 131 12.17 -1.99 -2.34
CA LYS A 131 11.07 -2.80 -1.81
C LYS A 131 10.09 -1.89 -1.08
N ALA A 132 8.81 -2.21 -1.18
CA ALA A 132 7.78 -1.61 -0.36
C ALA A 132 8.12 -1.83 1.12
N THR A 133 7.84 -0.88 2.00
CA THR A 133 8.11 -1.04 3.43
C THR A 133 7.09 -2.00 4.05
N ARG A 134 7.55 -3.05 4.74
CA ARG A 134 6.67 -3.97 5.48
C ARG A 134 6.47 -3.47 6.92
N PRO A 135 5.25 -3.56 7.48
CA PRO A 135 5.05 -3.46 8.92
C PRO A 135 5.68 -4.67 9.63
N THR A 136 5.96 -4.53 10.93
CA THR A 136 6.51 -5.63 11.74
C THR A 136 5.57 -6.82 11.80
N GLY A 137 4.25 -6.58 11.75
CA GLY A 137 3.22 -7.63 11.70
C GLY A 137 3.34 -8.58 10.51
N CYS A 138 4.08 -8.23 9.44
CA CYS A 138 4.36 -9.20 8.37
C CYS A 138 5.30 -10.34 8.79
N LEU A 139 6.06 -10.19 9.88
CA LEU A 139 6.93 -11.26 10.38
C LEU A 139 6.15 -12.42 11.02
N GLU A 140 4.88 -12.18 11.35
CA GLU A 140 3.99 -13.11 12.03
C GLU A 140 3.01 -13.80 11.06
N ILE A 141 3.10 -13.49 9.77
CA ILE A 141 2.23 -14.01 8.72
C ILE A 141 3.06 -14.96 7.84
N GLU A 142 2.73 -16.25 7.88
CA GLU A 142 3.34 -17.33 7.08
C GLU A 142 2.65 -17.51 5.72
#